data_AF-A0A4R5M5B3-F1
#
_entry.id   AF-A0A4R5M5B3-F1
#
_cell.length_a   1.000
_cell.length_b   1.000
_cell.length_c   1.000
_cell.angle_alpha   90.00
_cell.angle_beta   90.00
_cell.angle_gamma   90.00
#
_symmetry.space_group_name_H-M   'P 1'
#
loop_
_entity.id
_entity.type
_entity.pdbx_description
1 polymer ?
#
loop_
_entity_poly.entity_id
_entity_poly.type
_entity_poly.pdbx_seq_one_letter_code
_entity_poly.pdbx_strand_id
1 'polypeptide(L)' 'MDILNIAREAGFAVLLQGRIGRQEYSSVSGTEEALRCFADAIRTATQREQTRRAAFWAAARPKCHSRFMHR' A
#
# COMPACT_ATOMS: atom_id res chain seq x y z
N MET A 1 -2.36 -2.72 2.31
CA MET A 1 -1.72 -3.20 1.06
C MET A 1 -1.18 -4.61 1.27
N ASP A 2 -1.49 -5.58 0.38
CA ASP A 2 -1.00 -6.96 0.49
C ASP A 2 0.24 -7.15 -0.41
N ILE A 3 1.42 -7.20 0.21
CA ILE A 3 2.71 -7.18 -0.51
C ILE A 3 2.96 -8.51 -1.24
N LEU A 4 2.49 -9.63 -0.68
CA LEU A 4 2.68 -10.94 -1.28
C LEU A 4 1.84 -11.11 -2.54
N ASN A 5 0.60 -10.59 -2.55
CA ASN A 5 -0.21 -10.58 -3.77
C ASN A 5 0.45 -9.74 -4.87
N ILE A 6 1.02 -8.58 -4.53
CA ILE A 6 1.73 -7.73 -5.50
C ILE A 6 2.97 -8.45 -6.05
N ALA A 7 3.71 -9.18 -5.21
CA ALA A 7 4.83 -10.00 -5.67
C ALA A 7 4.36 -11.07 -6.67
N ARG A 8 3.25 -11.75 -6.41
CA ARG A 8 2.67 -12.76 -7.30
C ARG A 8 2.22 -12.17 -8.64
N GLU A 9 1.53 -11.03 -8.61
CA GLU A 9 1.09 -10.32 -9.82
C GLU A 9 2.28 -9.82 -10.64
N ALA A 10 3.35 -9.41 -9.99
CA ALA A 10 4.60 -9.00 -10.63
C ALA A 10 5.42 -10.19 -11.20
N GLY A 11 5.00 -11.43 -10.99
CA GLY A 11 5.66 -12.63 -11.52
C GLY A 11 6.69 -13.26 -10.59
N PHE A 12 6.72 -12.91 -9.30
CA PHE A 12 7.51 -13.63 -8.32
C PHE A 12 6.86 -14.95 -7.90
N ALA A 13 7.67 -15.99 -7.77
CA ALA A 13 7.32 -17.18 -7.02
C ALA A 13 7.54 -16.93 -5.53
N VAL A 14 6.48 -17.00 -4.74
CA VAL A 14 6.55 -16.91 -3.28
C VAL A 14 6.91 -18.29 -2.74
N LEU A 15 8.17 -18.46 -2.34
CA LEU A 15 8.71 -19.71 -1.83
C LEU A 15 8.98 -19.55 -0.34
N LEU A 16 8.42 -20.47 0.45
CA LEU A 16 8.48 -20.52 1.91
C LEU A 16 7.53 -19.55 2.60
N GLN A 17 6.62 -20.10 3.40
CA GLN A 17 6.01 -19.40 4.54
C GLN A 17 6.59 -20.04 5.79
N GLY A 18 7.77 -19.56 6.19
CA GLY A 18 8.51 -20.08 7.34
C GLY A 18 8.12 -19.29 8.58
N ARG A 19 7.76 -19.97 9.66
CA ARG A 19 7.49 -19.30 10.94
C ARG A 19 8.60 -19.59 11.92
N ILE A 20 9.35 -18.56 12.28
CA ILE A 20 10.36 -18.64 13.35
C ILE A 20 9.79 -17.92 14.57
N GLY A 21 9.37 -18.71 15.57
CA GLY A 21 8.67 -18.20 16.75
C GLY A 21 7.30 -17.60 16.41
N ARG A 22 7.16 -16.27 16.57
CA ARG A 22 5.93 -15.52 16.24
C ARG A 22 6.00 -14.80 14.89
N GLN A 23 7.18 -14.77 14.26
CA GLN A 23 7.38 -14.05 13.03
C GLN A 23 7.21 -14.98 11.84
N GLU A 24 6.39 -14.56 10.89
CA GLU A 24 6.26 -15.20 9.58
C GLU A 24 7.24 -14.57 8.60
N TYR A 25 7.95 -15.43 7.90
CA TYR A 25 8.93 -15.08 6.87
C TYR A 25 8.42 -15.65 5.55
N SER A 26 8.42 -14.80 4.53
CA SER A 26 8.16 -15.22 3.16
C SER A 26 9.32 -14.85 2.28
N SER A 27 9.83 -15.82 1.52
CA SER A 27 10.83 -15.53 0.49
C SER A 27 10.14 -15.44 -0.86
N VAL A 28 10.68 -14.61 -1.74
CA VAL A 28 10.20 -14.46 -3.11
C VAL A 28 11.39 -14.58 -4.05
N SER A 29 11.21 -15.31 -5.15
CA SER A 29 12.23 -15.44 -6.18
C SER A 29 11.60 -15.20 -7.55
N GLY A 30 12.32 -14.50 -8.42
CA GLY A 30 11.83 -14.11 -9.74
C GLY A 30 12.96 -13.53 -10.57
N THR A 31 12.64 -13.14 -11.78
CA THR A 31 13.58 -12.48 -12.70
C THR A 31 13.78 -11.01 -12.32
N GLU A 32 14.80 -10.37 -12.89
CA GLU A 32 15.00 -8.92 -12.72
C GLU A 32 13.78 -8.12 -13.25
N GLU A 33 13.14 -8.59 -14.32
CA GLU A 33 11.94 -7.95 -14.87
C GLU A 33 10.78 -7.98 -13.87
N ALA A 34 10.59 -9.11 -13.18
CA ALA A 34 9.61 -9.22 -12.09
C ALA A 34 9.93 -8.23 -10.96
N LEU A 35 11.22 -8.05 -10.62
CA LEU A 35 11.65 -7.07 -9.61
C LEU A 35 11.31 -5.63 -10.02
N ARG A 36 11.53 -5.26 -11.29
CA ARG A 36 11.16 -3.94 -11.80
C ARG A 36 9.66 -3.72 -11.78
N CYS A 37 8.87 -4.72 -12.22
CA CYS A 37 7.41 -4.66 -12.19
C CYS A 37 6.88 -4.52 -10.74
N PHE A 38 7.45 -5.27 -9.81
CA PHE A 38 7.11 -5.21 -8.40
C PHE A 38 7.39 -3.83 -7.80
N ALA A 39 8.56 -3.24 -8.07
CA ALA A 39 8.90 -1.91 -7.57
C ALA A 39 7.92 -0.83 -8.06
N ASP A 40 7.50 -0.89 -9.33
CA ASP A 40 6.50 0.03 -9.88
C ASP A 40 5.12 -0.17 -9.24
N ALA A 41 4.69 -1.43 -9.10
CA ALA A 41 3.43 -1.77 -8.46
C ALA A 41 3.37 -1.28 -7.00
N ILE A 42 4.46 -1.45 -6.23
CA ILE A 42 4.58 -0.93 -4.86
C ILE A 42 4.46 0.60 -4.83
N ARG A 43 5.14 1.30 -5.74
CA ARG A 43 5.08 2.77 -5.82
C ARG A 43 3.66 3.25 -6.10
N THR A 44 3.00 2.65 -7.08
CA THR A 44 1.63 3.00 -7.46
C THR A 44 0.63 2.72 -6.33
N ALA A 45 0.74 1.56 -5.68
CA ALA A 45 -0.13 1.20 -4.57
C ALA A 45 0.07 2.12 -3.34
N THR A 46 1.33 2.50 -3.04
CA THR A 46 1.65 3.46 -1.98
C THR A 46 1.03 4.84 -2.25
N GLN A 47 1.18 5.35 -3.48
CA GLN A 47 0.57 6.63 -3.86
C GLN A 47 -0.96 6.58 -3.74
N ARG A 48 -1.60 5.50 -4.17
CA ARG A 48 -3.06 5.31 -4.03
C ARG A 48 -3.49 5.33 -2.57
N GLU A 49 -2.74 4.69 -1.68
CA GLU A 49 -3.04 4.68 -0.25
C GLU A 49 -2.88 6.08 0.37
N GLN A 50 -1.82 6.82 0.01
CA GLN A 50 -1.63 8.20 0.43
C GLN A 50 -2.77 9.11 -0.03
N THR A 51 -3.18 9.00 -1.31
CA THR A 51 -4.31 9.76 -1.84
C THR A 51 -5.61 9.41 -1.12
N ARG A 52 -5.87 8.12 -0.85
CA ARG A 52 -7.04 7.70 -0.07
C ARG A 52 -7.02 8.26 1.34
N ARG A 53 -5.87 8.23 2.02
CA ARG A 53 -5.70 8.82 3.35
C ARG A 53 -5.95 10.33 3.31
N ALA A 54 -5.35 11.03 2.36
CA ALA A 54 -5.55 12.48 2.20
C ALA A 54 -7.03 12.82 1.91
N ALA A 55 -7.70 12.06 1.04
CA ALA A 55 -9.12 12.22 0.75
C ALA A 55 -9.99 11.91 1.98
N PHE A 56 -9.65 10.88 2.75
CA PHE A 56 -10.33 10.57 4.02
C PHE A 56 -10.19 11.73 5.01
N TRP A 57 -8.97 12.27 5.19
CA TRP A 57 -8.75 13.44 6.05
C TRP A 57 -9.49 14.68 5.53
N ALA A 58 -9.56 14.89 4.22
CA ALA A 58 -10.30 16.00 3.62
C ALA A 58 -11.82 15.88 3.84
N ALA A 59 -12.38 14.66 3.71
CA ALA A 59 -13.80 14.38 3.96
C ALA A 59 -14.16 14.42 5.46
N ALA A 60 -13.21 14.06 6.32
CA ALA A 60 -13.36 14.11 7.78
C ALA A 60 -13.17 15.52 8.36
N ARG A 61 -12.82 16.53 7.54
CA ARG A 61 -12.81 17.92 8.03
C ARG A 61 -14.27 18.31 8.36
N PRO A 62 -14.59 18.67 9.61
CA PRO A 62 -15.89 19.26 9.88
C PRO A 62 -16.02 20.48 8.98
N LYS A 63 -17.12 20.60 8.24
CA LYS A 63 -17.45 21.83 7.53
C LYS A 63 -17.54 22.91 8.60
N CYS A 64 -16.46 23.67 8.77
CA CYS A 64 -16.46 24.82 9.64
C CYS A 64 -17.45 25.79 8.99
N HIS A 65 -18.66 25.79 9.50
CA HIS A 65 -19.72 26.68 9.09
C HIS A 65 -19.28 28.07 9.56
N SER A 66 -18.52 28.77 8.73
CA SER A 66 -18.27 30.19 8.88
C SER A 66 -19.59 30.92 8.59
N ARG A 67 -20.50 30.88 9.54
CA ARG A 67 -21.66 31.75 9.61
C ARG A 67 -21.61 32.42 10.97
N PHE A 68 -21.76 33.74 10.93
CA PHE A 68 -21.76 34.69 12.04
C PHE A 68 -20.38 35.08 12.58
N MET A 69 -19.95 36.29 12.21
CA MET A 69 -20.25 37.46 13.04
C MET A 69 -20.55 38.67 12.15
N HIS A 70 -21.82 39.05 12.12
CA HIS A 70 -22.25 40.42 11.87
C HIS A 70 -21.79 41.29 13.05
N ARG A 71 -21.08 42.39 12.77
CA ARG A 71 -21.52 43.78 13.03
C ARG A 71 -20.31 44.70 13.18
#